data_AF-A0A7J8XKK8-F1
#
_entry.id   AF-A0A7J8XKK8-F1
#
_cell.length_a   1.000
_cell.length_b   1.000
_cell.length_c   1.000
_cell.angle_alpha   90.00
_cell.angle_beta   90.00
_cell.angle_gamma   90.00
#
_symmetry.space_group_name_H-M   'P 1'
#
loop_
_entity.id
_entity.type
_entity.pdbx_description
1 polymer ?
#
loop_
_entity_poly.entity_id
_entity_poly.type
_entity_poly.pdbx_seq_one_letter_code
_entity_poly.pdbx_strand_id
1 'polypeptide(L)'
;QTVHEGRIYQLKLFCDKDYPEKPPSVRFHSRINMACVNHDTGLVDSKKFGLLANWRREYTMEDILTQLKKEMAASHNRKLVQPPEGTYF
;
A
#
# COMPACT_ATOMS: atom_id res chain seq x y z
N GLN A 1 -3.74 -18.57 1.41
CA GLN A 1 -3.97 -17.97 2.74
C GLN A 1 -2.81 -17.04 3.09
N THR A 2 -3.11 -15.86 3.63
CA THR A 2 -2.09 -14.86 4.02
C THR A 2 -2.35 -14.41 5.45
N VAL A 3 -1.32 -13.94 6.16
CA VAL A 3 -1.43 -13.31 7.48
C VAL A 3 -2.30 -12.04 7.51
N HIS A 4 -2.72 -11.54 6.33
CA HIS A 4 -3.59 -10.36 6.19
C HIS A 4 -5.07 -10.71 6.05
N GLU A 5 -5.44 -12.01 6.00
CA GLU A 5 -6.83 -12.44 5.86
C GLU A 5 -7.69 -12.02 7.08
N GLY A 6 -8.89 -11.50 6.82
CA GLY A 6 -9.81 -11.01 7.87
C GLY A 6 -9.50 -9.62 8.43
N ARG A 7 -8.35 -9.03 8.09
CA ARG A 7 -7.89 -7.75 8.64
C ARG A 7 -8.39 -6.58 7.77
N ILE A 8 -8.78 -5.48 8.40
CA ILE A 8 -9.15 -4.23 7.71
C ILE A 8 -8.02 -3.21 7.89
N TYR A 9 -7.50 -2.70 6.77
CA TYR A 9 -6.45 -1.67 6.77
C TYR A 9 -7.03 -0.34 6.28
N GLN A 10 -6.74 0.72 7.02
CA GLN A 10 -7.06 2.09 6.63
C GLN A 10 -5.87 2.73 5.94
N LEU A 11 -6.13 3.44 4.85
CA LEU A 11 -5.12 4.15 4.07
C LEU A 11 -5.60 5.57 3.76
N LYS A 12 -4.65 6.45 3.46
CA LYS A 12 -4.87 7.78 2.92
C LYS A 12 -4.20 7.85 1.54
N LEU A 13 -4.97 8.20 0.53
CA LEU A 13 -4.48 8.53 -0.79
C LEU A 13 -4.58 10.05 -0.93
N PHE A 14 -3.47 10.69 -1.27
CA PHE A 14 -3.43 12.14 -1.50
C PHE A 14 -3.10 12.39 -2.96
N CYS A 15 -4.11 12.87 -3.68
CA CYS A 15 -4.02 13.34 -5.06
C CYS A 15 -3.73 14.83 -5.02
N ASP A 16 -2.55 15.23 -5.49
CA ASP A 16 -2.20 16.66 -5.60
C ASP A 16 -2.73 17.25 -6.92
N LYS A 17 -2.34 18.50 -7.19
CA LYS A 17 -2.74 19.24 -8.40
C LYS A 17 -2.26 18.60 -9.71
N ASP A 18 -1.25 17.74 -9.67
CA ASP A 18 -0.67 17.10 -10.85
C ASP A 18 -1.32 15.72 -11.10
N TYR A 19 -2.24 15.25 -10.25
CA TYR A 19 -3.01 14.04 -10.51
C TYR A 19 -4.02 14.26 -11.66
N PRO A 20 -4.18 13.33 -12.63
CA PRO A 20 -3.57 12.00 -12.69
C PRO A 20 -2.27 11.91 -13.50
N GLU A 21 -1.68 13.02 -13.94
CA GLU A 21 -0.39 13.01 -14.67
C GLU A 21 0.75 12.48 -13.79
N LYS A 22 0.69 12.71 -12.48
CA LYS A 22 1.54 12.08 -11.47
C LYS A 22 0.74 11.13 -10.57
N PRO A 23 1.38 10.07 -10.02
CA PRO A 23 0.73 9.18 -9.08
C PRO A 23 0.34 9.91 -7.80
N PRO A 24 -0.74 9.48 -7.12
CA PRO A 24 -1.04 9.97 -5.78
C PRO A 24 0.02 9.44 -4.80
N SER A 25 0.20 10.15 -3.68
CA SER A 25 0.93 9.58 -2.55
C SER A 25 0.01 8.68 -1.73
N VAL A 26 0.54 7.53 -1.30
CA VAL A 26 -0.23 6.50 -0.58
C VAL A 26 0.42 6.27 0.77
N ARG A 27 -0.37 6.36 1.84
CA ARG A 27 0.07 6.12 3.21
C ARG A 27 -0.91 5.23 3.94
N PHE A 28 -0.42 4.16 4.55
CA PHE A 28 -1.20 3.40 5.51
C PHE A 28 -1.39 4.20 6.79
N HIS A 29 -2.64 4.25 7.27
CA HIS A 29 -2.93 4.71 8.62
C HIS A 29 -2.83 3.54 9.61
N SER A 30 -3.38 2.38 9.28
CA SER A 30 -3.21 1.15 10.05
C SER A 30 -1.79 0.61 9.91
N ARG A 31 -1.16 0.20 11.01
CA ARG A 31 0.15 -0.45 10.98
C ARG A 31 0.10 -1.73 10.15
N ILE A 32 1.05 -1.87 9.25
CA ILE A 32 1.21 -3.03 8.38
C ILE A 32 2.70 -3.32 8.20
N ASN A 33 3.07 -4.60 8.20
CA ASN A 33 4.42 -5.02 7.84
C ASN A 33 4.40 -5.58 6.41
N MET A 34 4.87 -4.79 5.44
CA MET A 34 4.89 -5.13 4.02
C MET A 34 6.11 -4.49 3.35
N ALA A 35 6.78 -5.19 2.44
CA ALA A 35 8.08 -4.79 1.90
C ALA A 35 8.10 -3.41 1.22
N CYS A 36 6.99 -2.98 0.62
CA CYS A 36 6.84 -1.69 -0.04
C CYS A 36 6.29 -0.58 0.88
N VAL A 37 6.14 -0.82 2.19
CA VAL A 37 5.65 0.18 3.16
C VAL A 37 6.77 0.52 4.13
N ASN A 38 7.02 1.82 4.33
CA ASN A 38 7.96 2.30 5.34
C ASN A 38 7.43 1.99 6.76
N HIS A 39 8.26 1.31 7.56
CA HIS A 39 7.87 0.80 8.87
C HIS A 39 7.61 1.89 9.93
N ASP A 40 8.13 3.10 9.74
CA ASP A 40 7.99 4.18 10.72
C ASP A 40 6.84 5.13 10.37
N THR A 41 6.63 5.36 9.08
CA THR A 41 5.68 6.38 8.59
C THR A 41 4.42 5.81 7.95
N GLY A 42 4.44 4.55 7.50
CA GLY A 42 3.36 3.95 6.72
C GLY A 42 3.31 4.41 5.26
N LEU A 43 4.27 5.22 4.79
CA LEU A 43 4.35 5.63 3.40
C LEU A 43 4.66 4.45 2.48
N VAL A 44 3.92 4.32 1.38
CA VAL A 44 4.24 3.35 0.33
C VAL A 44 5.41 3.89 -0.49
N ASP A 45 6.50 3.12 -0.56
CA ASP A 45 7.68 3.45 -1.34
C ASP A 45 7.39 3.18 -2.83
N SER A 46 7.32 4.24 -3.62
CA SER A 46 7.03 4.16 -5.06
C SER A 46 8.06 3.31 -5.81
N LYS A 47 9.31 3.24 -5.35
CA LYS A 47 10.35 2.41 -6.00
C LYS A 47 10.13 0.92 -5.77
N LYS A 48 9.48 0.56 -4.67
CA LYS A 48 9.19 -0.84 -4.30
C LYS A 48 7.79 -1.28 -4.72
N PHE A 49 6.95 -0.35 -5.16
CA PHE A 49 5.59 -0.61 -5.59
C PHE A 49 5.42 -0.25 -7.06
N GLY A 50 5.58 -1.27 -7.92
CA GLY A 50 5.77 -1.10 -9.37
C GLY A 50 4.68 -0.31 -10.08
N LEU A 51 3.45 -0.30 -9.56
CA LEU A 51 2.34 0.48 -10.11
C LEU A 51 2.56 1.99 -9.96
N LEU A 52 3.08 2.46 -8.82
CA LEU A 52 3.43 3.87 -8.64
C LEU A 52 4.76 4.20 -9.32
N ALA A 53 5.71 3.25 -9.38
CA ALA A 53 6.98 3.44 -10.11
C ALA A 53 6.77 3.72 -11.59
N ASN A 54 5.79 3.05 -12.21
CA ASN A 54 5.49 3.11 -13.64
C ASN A 54 4.10 3.70 -13.88
N TRP A 55 3.75 4.73 -13.10
CA TRP A 55 2.42 5.34 -13.14
C TRP A 55 2.05 5.79 -14.56
N ARG A 56 0.78 5.57 -14.91
CA ARG A 56 0.16 6.04 -16.14
C ARG A 56 -1.16 6.70 -15.77
N ARG A 57 -1.55 7.75 -16.49
CA ARG A 57 -2.77 8.53 -16.20
C ARG A 57 -4.06 7.70 -16.24
N GLU A 58 -4.04 6.55 -16.91
CA GLU A 58 -5.17 5.61 -16.98
C GLU A 58 -5.35 4.80 -15.68
N TYR A 59 -4.33 4.72 -14.82
CA TYR A 59 -4.46 4.05 -13.53
C TYR A 59 -5.32 4.85 -12.56
N THR A 60 -6.01 4.09 -11.71
CA THR A 60 -7.02 4.60 -10.78
C THR A 60 -6.65 4.27 -9.34
N MET A 61 -7.39 4.84 -8.39
CA MET A 61 -7.29 4.46 -6.98
C MET A 61 -7.66 2.99 -6.75
N GLU A 62 -8.57 2.42 -7.55
CA GLU A 62 -8.93 1.00 -7.50
C GLU A 62 -7.74 0.11 -7.89
N ASP A 63 -6.97 0.50 -8.91
CA ASP A 63 -5.78 -0.23 -9.32
C ASP A 63 -4.73 -0.26 -8.20
N ILE A 64 -4.54 0.87 -7.51
CA ILE A 64 -3.65 0.96 -6.34
C ILE A 64 -4.10 -0.02 -5.25
N LEU A 65 -5.38 0.02 -4.85
CA LEU A 65 -5.91 -0.83 -3.79
C LEU A 65 -5.82 -2.32 -4.17
N THR A 66 -6.13 -2.65 -5.41
CA THR A 66 -6.06 -4.02 -5.95
C THR A 66 -4.62 -4.53 -5.97
N GLN A 67 -3.67 -3.69 -6.39
CA GLN A 67 -2.26 -4.06 -6.42
C GLN A 67 -1.65 -4.17 -5.02
N LEU A 68 -2.05 -3.33 -4.06
CA LEU A 68 -1.67 -3.49 -2.65
C LEU A 68 -2.18 -4.82 -2.08
N LYS A 69 -3.42 -5.22 -2.41
CA LYS A 69 -3.96 -6.53 -2.02
C LYS A 69 -3.18 -7.69 -2.64
N LYS A 70 -2.71 -7.55 -3.90
CA LYS A 70 -1.81 -8.53 -4.53
C LYS A 70 -0.46 -8.60 -3.82
N GLU A 71 0.10 -7.46 -3.43
CA GLU A 71 1.35 -7.42 -2.65
C GLU A 71 1.22 -8.14 -1.31
N MET A 72 0.09 -7.99 -0.59
CA MET A 72 -0.17 -8.75 0.65
C MET A 72 -0.13 -10.27 0.43
N ALA A 73 -0.51 -10.74 -0.77
CA ALA A 73 -0.49 -12.16 -1.13
C ALA A 73 0.84 -12.64 -1.73
N ALA A 74 1.75 -11.73 -2.06
CA ALA A 74 3.04 -12.06 -2.63
C ALA A 74 3.87 -12.93 -1.68
N SER A 75 4.73 -13.80 -2.23
CA SER A 75 5.49 -14.80 -1.47
C SER A 75 6.35 -14.18 -0.36
N HIS A 76 6.92 -13.01 -0.59
CA HIS A 76 7.75 -12.26 0.35
C HIS A 76 6.97 -11.52 1.44
N ASN A 77 5.66 -11.30 1.27
CA ASN A 77 4.82 -10.57 2.24
C ASN A 77 3.85 -11.47 3.00
N ARG A 78 3.30 -12.51 2.35
CA ARG A 78 2.15 -13.30 2.84
C ARG A 78 2.34 -13.99 4.20
N LYS A 79 3.58 -14.10 4.69
CA LYS A 79 3.97 -14.71 5.97
C LYS A 79 4.67 -13.75 6.94
N LEU A 80 4.79 -12.46 6.60
CA LEU A 80 5.44 -11.48 7.48
C LEU A 80 4.61 -11.27 8.74
N VAL A 81 5.24 -11.38 9.90
CA VAL A 81 4.56 -11.13 11.18
C VAL A 81 3.98 -9.71 11.18
N GLN A 82 2.68 -9.62 11.43
CA GLN A 82 1.98 -8.35 11.43
C GLN A 82 1.90 -7.74 12.83
N PRO A 83 1.90 -6.40 12.95
CA PRO A 83 1.56 -5.71 14.19
C PRO A 83 0.14 -6.06 14.67
N PRO A 84 -0.21 -5.88 15.95
CA PRO A 84 -1.57 -6.06 16.45
C PRO A 84 -2.61 -5.24 15.68
N GLU A 85 -3.84 -5.75 15.55
CA GLU A 85 -4.94 -4.98 14.94
C GLU A 85 -5.28 -3.73 15.76
N GLY A 86 -5.81 -2.71 15.09
CA GLY A 86 -6.13 -1.43 15.75
C GLY A 86 -4.90 -0.59 16.14
N THR A 87 -3.72 -0.92 15.64
CA THR A 87 -2.52 -0.07 15.78
C THR A 87 -2.34 0.83 14.56
N TYR A 88 -1.83 2.04 14.78
CA TYR A 88 -1.75 3.10 13.76
C TYR A 88 -0.34 3.71 13.68
N PHE A 89 -0.01 4.31 12.53
CA PHE A 89 1.23 5.07 12.30
C PHE A 89 1.12 6.52 12.79
#